data_AF-A0A7J4QLX4-F1
#
_entry.id   AF-A0A7J4QLX4-F1
#
_cell.length_a   1.000
_cell.length_b   1.000
_cell.length_c   1.000
_cell.angle_alpha   90.00
_cell.angle_beta   90.00
_cell.angle_gamma   90.00
#
_symmetry.space_group_name_H-M   'P 1'
#
loop_
_entity.id
_entity.type
_entity.pdbx_description
1 polymer ?
#
loop_
_entity_poly.entity_id
_entity_poly.type
_entity_poly.pdbx_seq_one_letter_code
_entity_poly.pdbx_strand_id
1 'polypeptide(L)'
;MVEIQSMVPIAAVVDLVLGIATLSIISRSQDVSANNRIVGCTLGWILIFLGLSYIMTSVLEFRYGALSDFSSVDTSKVGGTFAFTAKNLLLSSSYMLMVLLPFFFPFRLINRDWDIWLLLGGVCLASVAFTALHLMTDFMHFQVESLLFIPGYVILISMYLRFTITEVRDKDERLRKISVVVGLLLIGIYGEAMTYWLSQVLSINDIFFQRQTIQTAQNISIASWGGTNLRLTLGAGAMLVLCSAEAWRLVKIGVSPFGVMTFVIFLVGFIAGLADIAVLDVVRSCYETQCEVYPAAYSIWYDFTSEALVYLYTPILFMFILLHYDIVDTKRTENRWLIRIIVILMLLIVSSTILELIQSFLPIPDMISSAALAIVVGIFIGWEERIVNSLIDDSASIQETVPDFIRPETDHVVASPRLFNLVFGGLTVFILIVSMLFTGLGVLGG
;
A
#
# COMPACT_ATOMS: atom_id res chain seq x y z
N MET A 1 22.67 -23.64 0.64
CA MET A 1 22.23 -22.28 0.98
C MET A 1 21.19 -21.95 -0.06
N VAL A 2 19.91 -22.03 0.29
CA VAL A 2 18.84 -21.57 -0.60
C VAL A 2 18.88 -20.05 -0.46
N GLU A 3 19.22 -19.34 -1.53
CA GLU A 3 19.09 -17.89 -1.58
C GLU A 3 17.61 -17.57 -1.37
N ILE A 4 17.28 -16.95 -0.24
CA ILE A 4 15.96 -16.37 -0.03
C ILE A 4 15.89 -15.19 -0.99
N GLN A 5 15.17 -15.35 -2.10
CA GLN A 5 14.87 -14.26 -3.03
C GLN A 5 13.79 -13.39 -2.39
N SER A 6 14.21 -12.40 -1.61
CA SER A 6 13.32 -11.41 -1.00
C SER A 6 12.94 -10.32 -2.00
N MET A 7 11.63 -10.06 -2.12
CA MET A 7 11.09 -9.00 -2.99
C MET A 7 11.24 -7.60 -2.38
N VAL A 8 11.58 -7.51 -1.10
CA VAL A 8 11.64 -6.26 -0.32
C VAL A 8 12.61 -5.23 -0.92
N PRO A 9 13.85 -5.58 -1.34
CA PRO A 9 14.79 -4.59 -1.89
C PRO A 9 14.31 -4.03 -3.23
N ILE A 10 13.65 -4.85 -4.05
CA ILE A 10 13.06 -4.42 -5.31
C ILE A 10 11.99 -3.38 -4.99
N ALA A 11 11.01 -3.75 -4.16
CA ALA A 11 9.92 -2.87 -3.71
C ALA A 11 10.42 -1.51 -3.20
N ALA A 12 11.46 -1.54 -2.37
CA ALA A 12 12.09 -0.36 -1.81
C ALA A 12 12.56 0.64 -2.88
N VAL A 13 13.22 0.14 -3.93
CA VAL A 13 13.67 0.96 -5.06
C VAL A 13 12.48 1.45 -5.88
N VAL A 14 11.50 0.60 -6.13
CA VAL A 14 10.29 0.94 -6.89
C VAL A 14 9.56 2.12 -6.25
N ASP A 15 9.17 1.97 -4.99
CA ASP A 15 8.39 2.96 -4.26
C ASP A 15 9.14 4.30 -4.18
N LEU A 16 10.45 4.25 -3.92
CA LEU A 16 11.26 5.46 -3.81
C LEU A 16 11.40 6.18 -5.15
N VAL A 17 11.67 5.46 -6.25
CA VAL A 17 11.78 6.06 -7.58
C VAL A 17 10.44 6.60 -8.06
N LEU A 18 9.35 5.84 -7.89
CA LEU A 18 8.00 6.28 -8.24
C LEU A 18 7.57 7.50 -7.43
N GLY A 19 7.83 7.51 -6.13
CA GLY A 19 7.52 8.63 -5.25
C GLY A 19 8.26 9.92 -5.64
N ILE A 20 9.58 9.83 -5.86
CA ILE A 20 10.39 10.98 -6.31
C ILE A 20 9.95 11.47 -7.69
N ALA A 21 9.70 10.55 -8.63
CA ALA A 21 9.29 10.90 -9.97
C ALA A 21 7.92 11.60 -9.96
N THR A 22 6.97 11.10 -9.17
CA THR A 22 5.65 11.72 -8.96
C THR A 22 5.78 13.15 -8.45
N LEU A 23 6.57 13.38 -7.40
CA LEU A 23 6.80 14.73 -6.87
C LEU A 23 7.48 15.65 -7.88
N SER A 24 8.43 15.13 -8.66
CA SER A 24 9.10 15.90 -9.72
C SER A 24 8.11 16.34 -10.79
N ILE A 25 7.19 15.46 -11.23
CA ILE A 25 6.22 15.82 -12.28
C ILE A 25 5.22 16.85 -11.74
N ILE A 26 4.71 16.67 -10.52
CA ILE A 26 3.77 17.61 -9.89
C ILE A 26 4.41 18.99 -9.68
N SER A 27 5.70 19.03 -9.33
CA SER A 27 6.40 20.30 -9.17
C SER A 27 6.53 21.11 -10.47
N ARG A 28 6.45 20.44 -11.63
CA ARG A 28 6.52 21.06 -12.96
C ARG A 28 5.14 21.37 -13.56
N SER A 29 4.09 20.69 -13.11
CA SER A 29 2.74 20.87 -13.63
C SER A 29 2.06 22.13 -13.08
N GLN A 30 2.00 23.20 -13.88
CA GLN A 30 1.39 24.48 -13.49
C GLN A 30 -0.14 24.54 -13.68
N ASP A 31 -0.70 23.65 -14.50
CA ASP A 31 -2.13 23.71 -14.91
C ASP A 31 -3.04 22.72 -14.15
N VAL A 32 -2.49 21.97 -13.19
CA VAL A 32 -3.24 20.99 -12.38
C VAL A 32 -4.00 21.68 -11.25
N SER A 33 -5.25 21.25 -11.00
CA SER A 33 -6.09 21.76 -9.92
C SER A 33 -5.41 21.62 -8.55
N ALA A 34 -5.72 22.54 -7.63
CA ALA A 34 -5.07 22.56 -6.32
C ALA A 34 -5.32 21.25 -5.55
N ASN A 35 -6.50 20.65 -5.70
CA ASN A 35 -6.80 19.35 -5.08
C ASN A 35 -5.94 18.22 -5.65
N ASN A 36 -5.81 18.13 -6.98
CA ASN A 36 -5.01 17.09 -7.62
C ASN A 36 -3.53 17.19 -7.22
N ARG A 37 -3.01 18.42 -7.04
CA ARG A 37 -1.66 18.63 -6.49
C ARG A 37 -1.49 18.11 -5.08
N ILE A 38 -2.45 18.36 -4.19
CA ILE A 38 -2.41 17.85 -2.81
C ILE A 38 -2.38 16.32 -2.83
N VAL A 39 -3.33 15.71 -3.55
CA VAL A 39 -3.45 14.26 -3.64
C VAL A 39 -2.17 13.64 -4.22
N GLY A 40 -1.64 14.19 -5.30
CA GLY A 40 -0.42 13.71 -5.91
C GLY A 40 0.80 13.85 -4.99
N CYS A 41 0.93 14.96 -4.27
CA CYS A 41 1.99 15.13 -3.27
C CYS A 41 1.85 14.13 -2.12
N THR A 42 0.62 13.89 -1.63
CA THR A 42 0.34 12.90 -0.59
C THR A 42 0.70 11.49 -1.05
N LEU A 43 0.29 11.07 -2.25
CA LEU A 43 0.63 9.78 -2.83
C LEU A 43 2.15 9.62 -3.04
N GLY A 44 2.81 10.66 -3.55
CA GLY A 44 4.26 10.65 -3.71
C GLY A 44 5.02 10.44 -2.39
N TRP A 45 4.58 11.10 -1.31
CA TRP A 45 5.18 10.94 0.02
C TRP A 45 4.84 9.61 0.70
N ILE A 46 3.65 9.04 0.45
CA ILE A 46 3.32 7.68 0.88
C ILE A 46 4.33 6.70 0.30
N LEU A 47 4.58 6.76 -1.01
CA LEU A 47 5.55 5.90 -1.69
C LEU A 47 6.97 6.10 -1.14
N ILE A 48 7.40 7.35 -0.91
CA ILE A 48 8.73 7.60 -0.32
C ILE A 48 8.87 6.99 1.07
N PHE A 49 7.88 7.13 1.95
CA PHE A 49 7.94 6.55 3.29
C PHE A 49 7.92 5.01 3.27
N LEU A 50 7.10 4.40 2.41
CA LEU A 50 7.10 2.96 2.20
C LEU A 50 8.46 2.49 1.67
N GLY A 51 8.98 3.13 0.63
CA GLY A 51 10.28 2.79 0.04
C GLY A 51 11.42 2.88 1.06
N LEU A 52 11.49 3.95 1.86
CA LEU A 52 12.49 4.08 2.93
C LEU A 52 12.30 3.01 4.02
N SER A 53 11.07 2.65 4.37
CA SER A 53 10.78 1.57 5.33
C SER A 53 11.23 0.20 4.80
N TYR A 54 11.03 -0.06 3.51
CA TYR A 54 11.49 -1.28 2.85
C TYR A 54 13.02 -1.32 2.72
N ILE A 55 13.70 -0.20 2.47
CA ILE A 55 15.18 -0.14 2.56
C ILE A 55 15.64 -0.60 3.96
N MET A 56 15.01 -0.09 5.02
CA MET A 56 15.37 -0.49 6.38
C MET A 56 15.07 -1.97 6.62
N THR A 57 13.99 -2.50 6.07
CA THR A 57 13.65 -3.92 6.12
C THR A 57 14.71 -4.78 5.42
N SER A 58 15.17 -4.39 4.23
CA SER A 58 16.27 -5.07 3.55
C SER A 58 17.58 -5.01 4.33
N VAL A 59 17.87 -3.89 5.01
CA VAL A 59 19.05 -3.80 5.90
C VAL A 59 18.92 -4.79 7.06
N LEU A 60 17.74 -4.92 7.66
CA LEU A 60 17.49 -5.88 8.74
C LEU A 60 17.67 -7.34 8.27
N GLU A 61 17.20 -7.62 7.07
CA GLU A 61 17.34 -8.92 6.42
C GLU A 61 18.80 -9.27 6.15
N PHE A 62 19.50 -8.46 5.34
CA PHE A 62 20.86 -8.77 4.89
C PHE A 62 21.90 -8.70 6.01
N ARG A 63 21.74 -7.77 6.96
CA ARG A 63 22.75 -7.54 8.00
C ARG A 63 22.56 -8.43 9.22
N TYR A 64 21.31 -8.70 9.60
CA TYR A 64 21.00 -9.37 10.87
C TYR A 64 20.31 -10.73 10.68
N GLY A 65 19.90 -11.11 9.47
CA GLY A 65 19.13 -12.33 9.24
C GLY A 65 17.87 -12.37 10.11
N ALA A 66 17.26 -11.20 10.30
CA ALA A 66 16.18 -10.98 11.27
C ALA A 66 14.79 -11.07 10.66
N LEU A 67 14.68 -11.37 9.35
CA LEU A 67 13.40 -11.67 8.73
C LEU A 67 12.95 -13.06 9.19
N SER A 68 11.78 -13.11 9.84
CA SER A 68 11.06 -14.34 10.15
C SER A 68 9.90 -14.50 9.16
N ASP A 69 9.17 -15.62 9.28
CA ASP A 69 8.00 -15.92 8.45
C ASP A 69 7.09 -14.69 8.31
N PHE A 70 6.54 -14.46 7.11
CA PHE A 70 5.59 -13.39 6.80
C PHE A 70 6.13 -11.96 6.88
N SER A 71 7.39 -11.74 6.51
CA SER A 71 8.04 -10.41 6.59
C SER A 71 8.04 -9.80 8.01
N SER A 72 7.80 -10.63 9.02
CA SER A 72 7.93 -10.24 10.41
C SER A 72 9.40 -10.12 10.77
N VAL A 73 9.69 -9.27 11.75
CA VAL A 73 11.08 -9.03 12.18
C VAL A 73 11.26 -9.59 13.58
N ASP A 74 12.25 -10.47 13.72
CA ASP A 74 12.65 -11.07 14.98
C ASP A 74 13.26 -10.02 15.90
N THR A 75 12.46 -9.48 16.82
CA THR A 75 12.89 -8.41 17.72
C THR A 75 13.95 -8.82 18.71
N SER A 76 14.14 -10.12 18.97
CA SER A 76 15.23 -10.57 19.83
C SER A 76 16.61 -10.25 19.25
N LYS A 77 16.70 -10.18 17.91
CA LYS A 77 17.96 -9.92 17.18
C LYS A 77 18.19 -8.44 16.89
N VAL A 78 17.10 -7.68 16.69
CA VAL A 78 17.19 -6.32 16.14
C VAL A 78 16.40 -5.26 16.90
N GLY A 79 15.81 -5.63 18.05
CA GLY A 79 15.21 -4.69 18.99
C GLY A 79 16.19 -3.58 19.35
N GLY A 80 15.72 -2.33 19.35
CA GLY A 80 16.57 -1.17 19.64
C GLY A 80 17.56 -0.76 18.53
N THR A 81 17.63 -1.48 17.40
CA THR A 81 18.50 -1.06 16.28
C THR A 81 17.94 0.13 15.52
N PHE A 82 18.84 0.86 14.86
CA PHE A 82 18.49 2.00 14.01
C PHE A 82 17.51 1.60 12.90
N ALA A 83 17.80 0.50 12.21
CA ALA A 83 17.00 0.05 11.08
C ALA A 83 15.60 -0.41 11.52
N PHE A 84 15.49 -1.11 12.66
CA PHE A 84 14.19 -1.49 13.22
C PHE A 84 13.33 -0.28 13.59
N THR A 85 13.93 0.65 14.31
CA THR A 85 13.27 1.89 14.76
C THR A 85 12.83 2.73 13.55
N ALA A 86 13.74 2.96 12.60
CA ALA A 86 13.45 3.75 11.40
C ALA A 86 12.37 3.09 10.54
N LYS A 87 12.43 1.77 10.30
CA LYS A 87 11.41 1.00 9.57
C LYS A 87 10.02 1.31 10.10
N ASN A 88 9.81 1.13 11.39
CA ASN A 88 8.49 1.21 12.02
C ASN A 88 7.97 2.65 12.07
N LEU A 89 8.82 3.64 12.34
CA LEU A 89 8.42 5.05 12.36
C LEU A 89 8.09 5.61 10.97
N LEU A 90 8.82 5.17 9.94
CA LEU A 90 8.51 5.51 8.54
C LEU A 90 7.18 4.87 8.12
N LEU A 91 6.95 3.61 8.49
CA LEU A 91 5.69 2.91 8.22
C LEU A 91 4.51 3.62 8.90
N SER A 92 4.64 3.96 10.18
CA SER A 92 3.62 4.72 10.93
C SER A 92 3.28 6.05 10.24
N SER A 93 4.29 6.78 9.75
CA SER A 93 4.07 8.03 9.01
C SER A 93 3.39 7.83 7.66
N SER A 94 3.68 6.72 6.97
CA SER A 94 2.95 6.35 5.74
C SER A 94 1.47 6.07 6.02
N TYR A 95 1.16 5.38 7.13
CA TYR A 95 -0.23 5.13 7.55
C TYR A 95 -0.98 6.41 7.86
N MET A 96 -0.33 7.41 8.48
CA MET A 96 -0.97 8.71 8.74
C MET A 96 -1.40 9.41 7.46
N LEU A 97 -0.59 9.34 6.40
CA LEU A 97 -0.96 9.87 5.09
C LEU A 97 -2.10 9.07 4.44
N MET A 98 -2.05 7.74 4.51
CA MET A 98 -3.11 6.88 3.97
C MET A 98 -4.45 7.09 4.68
N VAL A 99 -4.45 7.35 5.99
CA VAL A 99 -5.66 7.66 6.78
C VAL A 99 -6.33 8.95 6.31
N LEU A 100 -5.54 9.97 5.97
CA LEU A 100 -6.05 11.28 5.59
C LEU A 100 -6.40 11.38 4.10
N LEU A 101 -5.80 10.54 3.25
CA LEU A 101 -6.02 10.55 1.80
C LEU A 101 -7.52 10.49 1.39
N PRO A 102 -8.38 9.64 2.00
CA PRO A 102 -9.83 9.62 1.72
C PRO A 102 -10.59 10.92 1.95
N PHE A 103 -10.04 11.85 2.74
CA PHE A 103 -10.66 13.16 2.97
C PHE A 103 -10.44 14.14 1.79
N PHE A 104 -9.44 13.87 0.95
CA PHE A 104 -9.03 14.71 -0.17
C PHE A 104 -9.32 14.06 -1.53
N PHE A 105 -9.41 12.73 -1.59
CA PHE A 105 -9.59 11.96 -2.83
C PHE A 105 -10.65 10.85 -2.68
N PRO A 106 -11.55 10.63 -3.66
CA PRO A 106 -11.66 11.30 -4.98
C PRO A 106 -12.25 12.71 -4.95
N PHE A 107 -12.95 13.06 -3.87
CA PHE A 107 -13.50 14.40 -3.65
C PHE A 107 -12.95 14.97 -2.35
N ARG A 108 -12.71 16.28 -2.37
CA ARG A 108 -12.32 17.03 -1.17
C ARG A 108 -13.53 17.21 -0.26
N LEU A 109 -13.60 16.39 0.80
CA LEU A 109 -14.67 16.45 1.80
C LEU A 109 -14.53 17.66 2.73
N ILE A 110 -13.28 18.00 3.05
CA ILE A 110 -12.91 19.16 3.87
C ILE A 110 -12.43 20.24 2.92
N ASN A 111 -13.28 21.24 2.63
CA ASN A 111 -12.95 22.36 1.74
C ASN A 111 -12.97 23.65 2.56
N ARG A 112 -11.90 23.89 3.32
CA ARG A 112 -11.80 25.05 4.22
C ARG A 112 -10.35 25.50 4.29
N ASP A 113 -10.10 26.79 4.50
CA ASP A 113 -8.75 27.37 4.36
C ASP A 113 -7.66 26.71 5.24
N TRP A 114 -8.04 25.98 6.28
CA TRP A 114 -7.14 25.28 7.21
C TRP A 114 -6.96 23.78 6.89
N ASP A 115 -7.55 23.25 5.83
CA ASP A 115 -7.53 21.82 5.53
C ASP A 115 -6.14 21.28 5.14
N ILE A 116 -5.34 22.06 4.39
CA ILE A 116 -3.94 21.74 4.09
C ILE A 116 -3.12 21.75 5.39
N TRP A 117 -3.41 22.68 6.30
CA TRP A 117 -2.77 22.71 7.61
C TRP A 117 -3.22 21.55 8.49
N LEU A 118 -4.46 21.09 8.38
CA LEU A 118 -4.91 19.84 9.02
C LEU A 118 -4.17 18.65 8.45
N LEU A 119 -3.95 18.58 7.13
CA LEU A 119 -3.20 17.48 6.52
C LEU A 119 -1.74 17.51 6.98
N LEU A 120 -1.04 18.61 6.76
CA LEU A 120 0.39 18.72 7.06
C LEU A 120 0.65 18.67 8.57
N GLY A 121 -0.06 19.50 9.34
CA GLY A 121 0.08 19.58 10.79
C GLY A 121 -0.44 18.33 11.49
N GLY A 122 -1.54 17.74 11.01
CA GLY A 122 -2.10 16.50 11.54
C GLY A 122 -1.15 15.32 11.38
N VAL A 123 -0.57 15.13 10.18
CA VAL A 123 0.43 14.08 9.95
C VAL A 123 1.66 14.30 10.82
N CYS A 124 2.23 15.51 10.84
CA CYS A 124 3.42 15.77 11.66
C CYS A 124 3.16 15.56 13.15
N LEU A 125 2.05 16.08 13.69
CA LEU A 125 1.72 15.93 15.10
C LEU A 125 1.45 14.47 15.46
N ALA A 126 0.69 13.76 14.62
CA ALA A 126 0.41 12.34 14.83
C ALA A 126 1.68 11.50 14.74
N SER A 127 2.52 11.70 13.71
CA SER A 127 3.80 11.01 13.57
C SER A 127 4.72 11.25 14.77
N VAL A 128 4.82 12.49 15.27
CA VAL A 128 5.62 12.79 16.48
C VAL A 128 5.02 12.12 17.73
N ALA A 129 3.70 12.16 17.88
CA ALA A 129 3.01 11.52 19.02
C ALA A 129 3.17 10.00 19.02
N PHE A 130 2.99 9.34 17.87
CA PHE A 130 3.22 7.89 17.73
C PHE A 130 4.69 7.54 17.85
N THR A 131 5.60 8.38 17.36
CA THR A 131 7.03 8.20 17.59
C THR A 131 7.34 8.20 19.08
N ALA A 132 6.84 9.19 19.84
CA ALA A 132 7.02 9.22 21.28
C ALA A 132 6.41 7.99 21.96
N LEU A 133 5.18 7.60 21.58
CA LEU A 133 4.50 6.43 22.13
C LEU A 133 5.27 5.13 21.87
N HIS A 134 5.69 4.89 20.63
CA HIS A 134 6.45 3.69 20.25
C HIS A 134 7.79 3.62 20.99
N LEU A 135 8.52 4.73 21.11
CA LEU A 135 9.81 4.72 21.78
C LEU A 135 9.69 4.61 23.31
N MET A 136 8.71 5.28 23.92
CA MET A 136 8.50 5.22 25.37
C MET A 136 7.95 3.87 25.85
N THR A 137 7.25 3.15 24.96
CA THR A 137 6.66 1.84 25.27
C THR A 137 7.42 0.68 24.66
N ASP A 138 8.62 0.93 24.14
CA ASP A 138 9.45 -0.07 23.46
C ASP A 138 8.66 -0.92 22.45
N PHE A 139 7.87 -0.22 21.62
CA PHE A 139 7.03 -0.80 20.58
C PHE A 139 5.96 -1.79 21.10
N MET A 140 5.65 -1.87 22.40
CA MET A 140 4.56 -2.71 22.95
C MET A 140 3.17 -2.36 22.39
N HIS A 141 2.98 -1.11 21.97
CA HIS A 141 1.74 -0.59 21.36
C HIS A 141 1.86 -0.42 19.84
N PHE A 142 2.71 -1.24 19.20
CA PHE A 142 2.83 -1.25 17.74
C PHE A 142 1.46 -1.48 17.07
N GLN A 143 1.23 -0.90 15.88
CA GLN A 143 -0.05 -0.96 15.14
C GLN A 143 -1.28 -0.30 15.79
N VAL A 144 -1.20 0.36 16.96
CA VAL A 144 -2.34 1.12 17.53
C VAL A 144 -2.84 2.21 16.58
N GLU A 145 -1.94 2.79 15.81
CA GLU A 145 -2.24 3.71 14.70
C GLU A 145 -3.23 3.15 13.66
N SER A 146 -3.37 1.82 13.56
CA SER A 146 -4.36 1.19 12.68
C SER A 146 -5.81 1.54 13.06
N LEU A 147 -6.05 1.93 14.32
CA LEU A 147 -7.35 2.44 14.77
C LEU A 147 -7.77 3.71 14.00
N LEU A 148 -6.81 4.47 13.49
CA LEU A 148 -7.08 5.68 12.73
C LEU A 148 -7.58 5.39 11.31
N PHE A 149 -7.56 4.15 10.84
CA PHE A 149 -8.14 3.78 9.53
C PHE A 149 -9.66 3.79 9.51
N ILE A 150 -10.36 3.76 10.66
CA ILE A 150 -11.84 3.70 10.72
C ILE A 150 -12.51 4.81 9.90
N PRO A 151 -12.18 6.11 10.08
CA PRO A 151 -12.85 7.17 9.35
C PRO A 151 -12.62 7.07 7.84
N GLY A 152 -11.38 6.76 7.42
CA GLY A 152 -11.04 6.56 6.02
C GLY A 152 -11.82 5.41 5.39
N TYR A 153 -11.91 4.27 6.09
CA TYR A 153 -12.72 3.13 5.66
C TYR A 153 -14.20 3.50 5.49
N VAL A 154 -14.80 4.14 6.50
CA VAL A 154 -16.24 4.51 6.47
C VAL A 154 -16.52 5.45 5.30
N ILE A 155 -15.64 6.42 5.06
CA ILE A 155 -15.76 7.35 3.93
C ILE A 155 -15.72 6.60 2.60
N LEU A 156 -14.71 5.78 2.38
CA LEU A 156 -14.51 5.09 1.10
C LEU A 156 -15.61 4.07 0.82
N ILE A 157 -15.99 3.24 1.80
CA ILE A 157 -17.11 2.29 1.63
C ILE A 157 -18.41 3.04 1.31
N SER A 158 -18.68 4.14 2.02
CA SER A 158 -19.91 4.92 1.83
C SER A 158 -19.95 5.56 0.45
N MET A 159 -18.83 6.12 -0.01
CA MET A 159 -18.71 6.66 -1.36
C MET A 159 -18.90 5.57 -2.41
N TYR A 160 -18.19 4.45 -2.27
CA TYR A 160 -18.26 3.33 -3.20
C TYR A 160 -19.70 2.82 -3.36
N LEU A 161 -20.38 2.55 -2.24
CA LEU A 161 -21.77 2.10 -2.25
C LEU A 161 -22.71 3.14 -2.84
N ARG A 162 -22.57 4.41 -2.46
CA ARG A 162 -23.40 5.50 -2.99
C ARG A 162 -23.32 5.55 -4.51
N PHE A 163 -22.10 5.60 -5.06
CA PHE A 163 -21.90 5.74 -6.51
C PHE A 163 -22.31 4.48 -7.28
N THR A 164 -22.08 3.30 -6.71
CA THR A 164 -22.53 2.03 -7.30
C THR A 164 -24.05 1.92 -7.36
N ILE A 165 -24.74 2.29 -6.27
CA ILE A 165 -26.21 2.27 -6.21
C ILE A 165 -26.81 3.30 -7.17
N THR A 166 -26.27 4.52 -7.23
CA THR A 166 -26.77 5.55 -8.14
C THR A 166 -26.52 5.20 -9.60
N GLU A 167 -25.36 4.61 -9.92
CA GLU A 167 -25.09 4.11 -11.28
C GLU A 167 -26.13 3.05 -11.69
N VAL A 168 -26.40 2.06 -10.83
CA VAL A 168 -27.36 0.99 -11.14
C VAL A 168 -28.79 1.51 -11.25
N ARG A 169 -29.17 2.49 -10.43
CA ARG A 169 -30.52 3.07 -10.42
C ARG A 169 -30.74 4.01 -11.61
N ASP A 170 -29.79 4.91 -11.86
CA ASP A 170 -29.95 6.04 -12.78
C ASP A 170 -29.32 5.73 -14.16
N LYS A 171 -28.61 4.59 -14.30
CA LYS A 171 -27.90 4.13 -15.50
C LYS A 171 -26.89 5.14 -16.07
N ASP A 172 -26.29 5.94 -15.18
CA ASP A 172 -25.26 6.91 -15.55
C ASP A 172 -23.86 6.28 -15.46
N GLU A 173 -23.26 6.01 -16.61
CA GLU A 173 -21.91 5.43 -16.72
C GLU A 173 -20.81 6.36 -16.18
N ARG A 174 -21.05 7.67 -16.04
CA ARG A 174 -20.04 8.60 -15.51
C ARG A 174 -19.75 8.31 -14.04
N LEU A 175 -20.76 7.91 -13.28
CA LEU A 175 -20.67 7.58 -11.85
C LEU A 175 -19.83 6.31 -11.62
N ARG A 176 -19.77 5.43 -12.63
CA ARG A 176 -18.94 4.23 -12.59
C ARG A 176 -17.47 4.57 -12.38
N LYS A 177 -16.96 5.60 -13.08
CA LYS A 177 -15.56 6.03 -12.95
C LYS A 177 -15.20 6.35 -11.51
N ILE A 178 -16.07 7.08 -10.80
CA ILE A 178 -15.86 7.39 -9.38
C ILE A 178 -15.84 6.12 -8.53
N SER A 179 -16.80 5.22 -8.70
CA SER A 179 -16.86 3.98 -7.92
C SER A 179 -15.60 3.12 -8.14
N VAL A 180 -15.08 3.08 -9.38
CA VAL A 180 -13.86 2.35 -9.71
C VAL A 180 -12.64 2.99 -9.04
N VAL A 181 -12.51 4.32 -9.05
CA VAL A 181 -11.43 5.02 -8.33
C VAL A 181 -11.45 4.68 -6.83
N VAL A 182 -12.62 4.79 -6.21
CA VAL A 182 -12.77 4.54 -4.77
C VAL A 182 -12.46 3.09 -4.45
N GLY A 183 -12.90 2.16 -5.29
CA GLY A 183 -12.59 0.75 -5.18
C GLY A 183 -11.09 0.45 -5.33
N LEU A 184 -10.42 1.08 -6.30
CA LEU A 184 -8.97 0.97 -6.47
C LEU A 184 -8.20 1.55 -5.28
N LEU A 185 -8.68 2.66 -4.71
CA LEU A 185 -8.08 3.26 -3.53
C LEU A 185 -8.27 2.38 -2.29
N LEU A 186 -9.44 1.76 -2.13
CA LEU A 186 -9.68 0.77 -1.08
C LEU A 186 -8.70 -0.39 -1.18
N ILE A 187 -8.52 -0.95 -2.39
CA ILE A 187 -7.56 -2.04 -2.62
C ILE A 187 -6.12 -1.56 -2.40
N GLY A 188 -5.77 -0.35 -2.82
CA GLY A 188 -4.43 0.19 -2.60
C GLY A 188 -4.08 0.40 -1.12
N ILE A 189 -5.05 0.79 -0.28
CA ILE A 189 -4.81 1.03 1.16
C ILE A 189 -4.98 -0.25 1.99
N TYR A 190 -6.00 -1.07 1.70
CA TYR A 190 -6.40 -2.22 2.51
C TYR A 190 -6.17 -3.58 1.84
N GLY A 191 -5.60 -3.61 0.63
CA GLY A 191 -5.57 -4.83 -0.21
C GLY A 191 -4.92 -6.03 0.47
N GLU A 192 -3.83 -5.83 1.22
CA GLU A 192 -3.23 -6.88 2.06
C GLU A 192 -4.26 -7.48 3.02
N ALA A 193 -4.95 -6.64 3.79
CA ALA A 193 -5.97 -7.07 4.74
C ALA A 193 -7.20 -7.70 4.06
N MET A 194 -7.49 -7.33 2.80
CA MET A 194 -8.56 -7.96 2.02
C MET A 194 -8.26 -9.42 1.64
N THR A 195 -6.98 -9.80 1.51
CA THR A 195 -6.62 -11.20 1.19
C THR A 195 -6.96 -12.15 2.34
N TYR A 196 -6.91 -11.69 3.58
CA TYR A 196 -7.25 -12.48 4.77
C TYR A 196 -8.75 -12.46 5.12
N TRP A 197 -9.62 -12.08 4.19
CA TRP A 197 -11.05 -11.90 4.49
C TRP A 197 -11.69 -13.18 5.04
N LEU A 198 -11.37 -14.34 4.48
CA LEU A 198 -11.97 -15.61 4.90
C LEU A 198 -11.45 -16.03 6.29
N SER A 199 -10.14 -15.91 6.50
CA SER A 199 -9.49 -16.19 7.79
C SER A 199 -10.01 -15.29 8.91
N GLN A 200 -10.32 -14.03 8.59
CA GLN A 200 -10.94 -13.09 9.54
C GLN A 200 -12.41 -13.46 9.84
N VAL A 201 -13.19 -13.81 8.82
CA VAL A 201 -14.60 -14.25 9.01
C VAL A 201 -14.69 -15.51 9.86
N LEU A 202 -13.72 -16.42 9.71
CA LEU A 202 -13.62 -17.65 10.50
C LEU A 202 -12.95 -17.43 11.87
N SER A 203 -12.52 -16.20 12.18
CA SER A 203 -11.82 -15.85 13.43
C SER A 203 -10.52 -16.63 13.65
N ILE A 204 -9.88 -17.10 12.57
CA ILE A 204 -8.65 -17.90 12.64
C ILE A 204 -7.41 -17.00 12.80
N ASN A 205 -7.47 -15.75 12.31
CA ASN A 205 -6.36 -14.81 12.36
C ASN A 205 -5.82 -14.55 13.79
N ASP A 206 -6.66 -14.67 14.82
CA ASP A 206 -6.20 -14.51 16.21
C ASP A 206 -5.17 -15.58 16.61
N ILE A 207 -5.30 -16.80 16.06
CA ILE A 207 -4.37 -17.89 16.34
C ILE A 207 -3.02 -17.64 15.64
N PHE A 208 -3.06 -17.11 14.41
CA PHE A 208 -1.86 -16.68 13.68
C PHE A 208 -1.15 -15.53 14.39
N PHE A 209 -1.91 -14.54 14.88
CA PHE A 209 -1.36 -13.41 15.63
C PHE A 209 -0.70 -13.86 16.94
N GLN A 210 -1.31 -14.79 17.66
CA GLN A 210 -0.72 -15.38 18.86
C GLN A 210 0.60 -16.09 18.55
N ARG A 211 0.63 -16.92 17.49
CA ARG A 211 1.88 -17.57 17.04
C ARG A 211 2.95 -16.54 16.71
N GLN A 212 2.62 -15.49 15.96
CA GLN A 212 3.56 -14.43 15.61
C GLN A 212 4.14 -13.76 16.86
N THR A 213 3.30 -13.47 17.86
CA THR A 213 3.71 -12.88 19.14
C THR A 213 4.73 -13.77 19.87
N ILE A 214 4.51 -15.09 19.87
CA ILE A 214 5.42 -16.06 20.48
C ILE A 214 6.74 -16.14 19.69
N GLN A 215 6.67 -16.23 18.36
CA GLN A 215 7.85 -16.34 17.49
C GLN A 215 8.76 -15.11 17.56
N THR A 216 8.18 -13.90 17.64
CA THR A 216 8.95 -12.65 17.71
C THR A 216 9.37 -12.28 19.14
N ALA A 217 8.94 -13.04 20.15
CA ALA A 217 9.12 -12.74 21.57
C ALA A 217 8.64 -11.32 21.97
N GLN A 218 7.67 -10.78 21.24
CA GLN A 218 7.14 -9.44 21.50
C GLN A 218 6.09 -9.48 22.61
N ASN A 219 6.20 -8.56 23.58
CA ASN A 219 5.14 -8.35 24.55
C ASN A 219 4.09 -7.39 23.97
N ILE A 220 3.18 -7.95 23.19
CA ILE A 220 2.17 -7.17 22.46
C ILE A 220 1.00 -6.82 23.38
N SER A 221 0.66 -5.54 23.43
CA SER A 221 -0.47 -5.03 24.21
C SER A 221 -1.84 -5.37 23.59
N ILE A 222 -2.90 -5.36 24.41
CA ILE A 222 -4.29 -5.48 23.95
C ILE A 222 -4.64 -4.39 22.91
N ALA A 223 -4.07 -3.19 23.06
CA ALA A 223 -4.28 -2.09 22.12
C ALA A 223 -3.69 -2.40 20.73
N SER A 224 -2.51 -3.04 20.69
CA SER A 224 -1.87 -3.49 19.45
C SER A 224 -2.70 -4.57 18.77
N TRP A 225 -3.12 -5.60 19.52
CA TRP A 225 -4.03 -6.63 19.01
C TRP A 225 -5.33 -6.03 18.45
N GLY A 226 -5.95 -5.08 19.18
CA GLY A 226 -7.15 -4.38 18.73
C GLY A 226 -6.93 -3.60 17.44
N GLY A 227 -5.77 -2.95 17.27
CA GLY A 227 -5.38 -2.27 16.04
C GLY A 227 -5.25 -3.22 14.85
N THR A 228 -4.53 -4.33 15.00
CA THR A 228 -4.35 -5.34 13.95
C THR A 228 -5.66 -6.01 13.58
N ASN A 229 -6.42 -6.49 14.57
CA ASN A 229 -7.68 -7.18 14.35
C ASN A 229 -8.72 -6.24 13.70
N LEU A 230 -8.74 -4.96 14.09
CA LEU A 230 -9.56 -3.97 13.42
C LEU A 230 -9.16 -3.80 11.96
N ARG A 231 -7.86 -3.64 11.64
CA ARG A 231 -7.39 -3.48 10.25
C ARG A 231 -7.81 -4.67 9.39
N LEU A 232 -7.66 -5.89 9.90
CA LEU A 232 -8.10 -7.12 9.24
C LEU A 232 -9.63 -7.17 9.06
N THR A 233 -10.39 -6.75 10.08
CA THR A 233 -11.85 -6.70 10.02
C THR A 233 -12.34 -5.67 9.01
N LEU A 234 -11.72 -4.50 8.93
CA LEU A 234 -12.02 -3.48 7.92
C LEU A 234 -11.67 -4.01 6.52
N GLY A 235 -10.52 -4.67 6.34
CA GLY A 235 -10.14 -5.30 5.08
C GLY A 235 -11.16 -6.36 4.63
N ALA A 236 -11.53 -7.28 5.53
CA ALA A 236 -12.54 -8.30 5.26
C ALA A 236 -13.90 -7.69 4.91
N GLY A 237 -14.33 -6.67 5.68
CA GLY A 237 -15.56 -5.93 5.42
C GLY A 237 -15.56 -5.25 4.05
N ALA A 238 -14.47 -4.57 3.67
CA ALA A 238 -14.32 -3.97 2.36
C ALA A 238 -14.45 -5.02 1.25
N MET A 239 -13.75 -6.15 1.38
CA MET A 239 -13.74 -7.20 0.36
C MET A 239 -15.14 -7.80 0.15
N LEU A 240 -15.88 -8.06 1.23
CA LEU A 240 -17.27 -8.55 1.16
C LEU A 240 -18.21 -7.51 0.52
N VAL A 241 -18.06 -6.23 0.86
CA VAL A 241 -18.84 -5.13 0.27
C VAL A 241 -18.54 -4.99 -1.22
N LEU A 242 -17.26 -4.96 -1.62
CA LEU A 242 -16.85 -4.86 -3.02
C LEU A 242 -17.36 -6.06 -3.83
N CYS A 243 -17.18 -7.29 -3.32
CA CYS A 243 -17.63 -8.50 -4.02
C CYS A 243 -19.15 -8.54 -4.18
N SER A 244 -19.91 -8.22 -3.14
CA SER A 244 -21.38 -8.19 -3.21
C SER A 244 -21.92 -7.09 -4.13
N ALA A 245 -21.32 -5.90 -4.10
CA ALA A 245 -21.69 -4.79 -4.97
C ALA A 245 -21.35 -5.06 -6.44
N GLU A 246 -20.17 -5.60 -6.75
CA GLU A 246 -19.80 -5.98 -8.12
C GLU A 246 -20.62 -7.17 -8.62
N ALA A 247 -20.99 -8.13 -7.76
CA ALA A 247 -21.89 -9.22 -8.13
C ALA A 247 -23.30 -8.68 -8.48
N TRP A 248 -23.78 -7.71 -7.71
CA TRP A 248 -25.05 -7.05 -8.02
C TRP A 248 -24.98 -6.23 -9.32
N ARG A 249 -23.89 -5.48 -9.52
CA ARG A 249 -23.63 -4.70 -10.74
C ARG A 249 -23.54 -5.61 -11.98
N LEU A 250 -22.86 -6.76 -11.85
CA LEU A 250 -22.74 -7.77 -12.90
C LEU A 250 -24.11 -8.26 -13.39
N VAL A 251 -25.04 -8.49 -12.48
CA VAL A 251 -26.40 -8.94 -12.81
C VAL A 251 -27.24 -7.85 -13.48
N LYS A 252 -26.99 -6.57 -13.16
CA LYS A 252 -27.84 -5.44 -13.62
C LYS A 252 -27.35 -4.73 -14.87
N ILE A 253 -26.04 -4.52 -14.99
CA ILE A 253 -25.43 -3.72 -16.07
C ILE A 253 -24.50 -4.60 -16.92
N GLY A 254 -23.76 -5.50 -16.29
CA GLY A 254 -22.82 -6.41 -16.96
C GLY A 254 -21.42 -6.38 -16.33
N VAL A 255 -20.51 -7.13 -16.95
CA VAL A 255 -19.13 -7.31 -16.45
C VAL A 255 -18.34 -6.02 -16.58
N SER A 256 -17.60 -5.67 -15.52
CA SER A 256 -16.62 -4.58 -15.52
C SER A 256 -15.20 -5.15 -15.34
N PRO A 257 -14.15 -4.54 -15.95
CA PRO A 257 -12.77 -4.97 -15.69
C PRO A 257 -12.40 -4.90 -14.21
N PHE A 258 -12.88 -3.85 -13.52
CA PHE A 258 -12.73 -3.69 -12.07
C PHE A 258 -13.43 -4.79 -11.27
N GLY A 259 -14.62 -5.22 -11.71
CA GLY A 259 -15.35 -6.34 -11.12
C GLY A 259 -14.61 -7.65 -11.28
N VAL A 260 -14.06 -7.95 -12.46
CA VAL A 260 -13.21 -9.12 -12.68
C VAL A 260 -12.03 -9.12 -11.72
N MET A 261 -11.32 -8.01 -11.60
CA MET A 261 -10.21 -7.85 -10.65
C MET A 261 -10.65 -8.09 -9.20
N THR A 262 -11.79 -7.52 -8.80
CA THR A 262 -12.38 -7.71 -7.46
C THR A 262 -12.68 -9.19 -7.19
N PHE A 263 -13.26 -9.91 -8.15
CA PHE A 263 -13.53 -11.34 -8.02
C PHE A 263 -12.26 -12.19 -7.97
N VAL A 264 -11.21 -11.81 -8.70
CA VAL A 264 -9.89 -12.47 -8.63
C VAL A 264 -9.31 -12.32 -7.22
N ILE A 265 -9.29 -11.11 -6.66
CA ILE A 265 -8.80 -10.86 -5.29
C ILE A 265 -9.64 -11.62 -4.27
N PHE A 266 -10.97 -11.65 -4.44
CA PHE A 266 -11.87 -12.42 -3.59
C PHE A 266 -11.52 -13.91 -3.59
N LEU A 267 -11.28 -14.49 -4.78
CA LEU A 267 -10.93 -15.89 -4.96
C LEU A 267 -9.53 -16.20 -4.40
N VAL A 268 -8.56 -15.30 -4.58
CA VAL A 268 -7.23 -15.41 -3.95
C VAL A 268 -7.38 -15.46 -2.43
N GLY A 269 -8.18 -14.56 -1.84
CA GLY A 269 -8.42 -14.57 -0.39
C GLY A 269 -9.21 -15.79 0.10
N PHE A 270 -10.08 -16.36 -0.74
CA PHE A 270 -10.74 -17.63 -0.44
C PHE A 270 -9.73 -18.78 -0.37
N ILE A 271 -8.82 -18.87 -1.35
CA ILE A 271 -7.76 -19.89 -1.35
C ILE A 271 -6.80 -19.67 -0.17
N ALA A 272 -6.44 -18.42 0.13
CA ALA A 272 -5.61 -18.08 1.29
C ALA A 272 -6.25 -18.56 2.60
N GLY A 273 -7.55 -18.33 2.81
CA GLY A 273 -8.21 -18.84 4.00
C GLY A 273 -8.31 -20.36 4.08
N LEU A 274 -8.42 -21.06 2.94
CA LEU A 274 -8.32 -22.53 2.94
C LEU A 274 -6.89 -23.01 3.27
N ALA A 275 -5.88 -22.31 2.77
CA ALA A 275 -4.48 -22.58 3.09
C ALA A 275 -4.19 -22.36 4.58
N ASP A 276 -4.73 -21.29 5.17
CA ASP A 276 -4.62 -21.00 6.60
C ASP A 276 -5.24 -22.10 7.46
N ILE A 277 -6.42 -22.62 7.06
CA ILE A 277 -7.06 -23.76 7.73
C ILE A 277 -6.16 -25.01 7.66
N ALA A 278 -5.54 -25.26 6.50
CA ALA A 278 -4.72 -26.45 6.28
C ALA A 278 -3.45 -26.48 7.14
N VAL A 279 -2.94 -25.32 7.57
CA VAL A 279 -1.75 -25.21 8.43
C VAL A 279 -2.08 -24.95 9.90
N LEU A 280 -3.35 -25.00 10.31
CA LEU A 280 -3.76 -24.72 11.70
C LEU A 280 -3.02 -25.56 12.75
N ASP A 281 -2.77 -26.83 12.46
CA ASP A 281 -2.04 -27.72 13.38
C ASP A 281 -0.58 -27.26 13.56
N VAL A 282 0.07 -26.83 12.46
CA VAL A 282 1.40 -26.22 12.49
C VAL A 282 1.36 -24.92 13.27
N VAL A 283 0.34 -24.08 13.10
CA VAL A 283 0.23 -22.82 13.84
C VAL A 283 0.11 -23.08 15.36
N ARG A 284 -0.73 -24.04 15.76
CA ARG A 284 -0.94 -24.42 17.17
C ARG A 284 0.27 -25.07 17.82
N SER A 285 1.13 -25.74 17.06
CA SER A 285 2.36 -26.36 17.58
C SER A 285 3.22 -25.39 18.41
N CYS A 286 3.23 -24.10 18.05
CA CYS A 286 3.99 -23.05 18.72
C CYS A 286 3.47 -22.72 20.14
N TYR A 287 2.20 -23.01 20.42
CA TYR A 287 1.61 -22.92 21.76
C TYR A 287 1.74 -24.24 22.53
N GLU A 288 1.49 -25.37 21.87
CA GLU A 288 1.36 -26.67 22.55
C GLU A 288 2.71 -27.34 22.81
N THR A 289 3.69 -27.14 21.92
CA THR A 289 4.99 -27.81 21.96
C THR A 289 6.13 -26.86 21.57
N GLN A 290 6.59 -26.92 20.32
CA GLN A 290 7.61 -26.07 19.73
C GLN A 290 7.11 -25.52 18.40
N CYS A 291 7.56 -24.34 18.00
CA CYS A 291 7.10 -23.72 16.76
C CYS A 291 7.66 -24.48 15.55
N GLU A 292 6.82 -25.34 14.96
CA GLU A 292 7.16 -26.06 13.73
C GLU A 292 7.22 -25.10 12.53
N VAL A 293 8.16 -25.35 11.62
CA VAL A 293 8.36 -24.53 10.41
C VAL A 293 7.18 -24.72 9.46
N TYR A 294 6.75 -23.64 8.80
CA TYR A 294 5.69 -23.72 7.80
C TYR A 294 6.09 -24.62 6.62
N PRO A 295 5.14 -25.35 6.02
CA PRO A 295 5.38 -26.04 4.76
C PRO A 295 5.85 -25.05 3.69
N ALA A 296 6.87 -25.42 2.90
CA ALA A 296 7.40 -24.55 1.85
C ALA A 296 6.32 -24.05 0.87
N ALA A 297 5.35 -24.91 0.54
CA ALA A 297 4.23 -24.54 -0.32
C ALA A 297 3.35 -23.42 0.27
N TYR A 298 3.20 -23.37 1.59
CA TYR A 298 2.43 -22.34 2.27
C TYR A 298 3.20 -21.01 2.32
N SER A 299 4.51 -21.04 2.57
CA SER A 299 5.37 -19.85 2.49
C SER A 299 5.35 -19.25 1.09
N ILE A 300 5.55 -20.07 0.05
CA ILE A 300 5.54 -19.61 -1.34
C ILE A 300 4.17 -19.02 -1.72
N TRP A 301 3.09 -19.63 -1.26
CA TRP A 301 1.74 -19.10 -1.48
C TRP A 301 1.56 -17.72 -0.82
N TYR A 302 1.98 -17.58 0.43
CA TYR A 302 1.92 -16.31 1.17
C TYR A 302 2.71 -15.20 0.47
N ASP A 303 3.96 -15.49 0.08
CA ASP A 303 4.84 -14.54 -0.60
C ASP A 303 4.18 -14.07 -1.91
N PHE A 304 3.52 -14.99 -2.63
CA PHE A 304 2.78 -14.66 -3.83
C PHE A 304 1.53 -13.82 -3.60
N THR A 305 0.73 -14.11 -2.58
CA THR A 305 -0.55 -13.45 -2.41
C THR A 305 -0.46 -12.14 -1.66
N SER A 306 0.31 -12.13 -0.57
CA SER A 306 0.29 -11.04 0.40
C SER A 306 1.47 -10.11 0.21
N GLU A 307 2.68 -10.65 0.07
CA GLU A 307 3.87 -9.81 -0.14
C GLU A 307 3.87 -9.16 -1.52
N ALA A 308 3.56 -9.90 -2.58
CA ALA A 308 3.45 -9.30 -3.92
C ALA A 308 2.37 -8.20 -3.98
N LEU A 309 1.28 -8.32 -3.21
CA LEU A 309 0.23 -7.29 -3.19
C LEU A 309 0.74 -6.01 -2.52
N VAL A 310 1.42 -6.14 -1.38
CA VAL A 310 1.99 -5.00 -0.64
C VAL A 310 3.15 -4.35 -1.42
N TYR A 311 4.08 -5.16 -1.91
CA TYR A 311 5.36 -4.71 -2.48
C TYR A 311 5.29 -4.32 -3.96
N LEU A 312 4.37 -4.91 -4.72
CA LEU A 312 4.27 -4.67 -6.17
C LEU A 312 2.93 -4.04 -6.53
N TYR A 313 1.82 -4.61 -6.08
CA TYR A 313 0.50 -4.20 -6.55
C TYR A 313 0.11 -2.80 -6.04
N THR A 314 0.45 -2.47 -4.80
CA THR A 314 0.16 -1.17 -4.19
C THR A 314 0.80 0.01 -4.94
N PRO A 315 2.13 0.03 -5.22
CA PRO A 315 2.73 1.10 -6.02
C PRO A 315 2.14 1.22 -7.42
N ILE A 316 1.84 0.09 -8.06
CA ILE A 316 1.24 0.06 -9.40
C ILE A 316 -0.16 0.68 -9.38
N LEU A 317 -0.98 0.33 -8.39
CA LEU A 317 -2.31 0.90 -8.24
C LEU A 317 -2.26 2.41 -8.01
N PHE A 318 -1.37 2.89 -7.14
CA PHE A 318 -1.20 4.32 -6.92
C PHE A 318 -0.74 5.03 -8.19
N MET A 319 0.19 4.44 -8.94
CA MET A 319 0.63 5.00 -10.22
C MET A 319 -0.48 5.03 -11.25
N PHE A 320 -1.27 3.95 -11.35
CA PHE A 320 -2.43 3.89 -12.22
C PHE A 320 -3.44 4.98 -11.86
N ILE A 321 -3.71 5.19 -10.57
CA ILE A 321 -4.59 6.25 -10.10
C ILE A 321 -4.05 7.64 -10.50
N LEU A 322 -2.74 7.88 -10.34
CA LEU A 322 -2.11 9.14 -10.67
C LEU A 322 -2.19 9.50 -12.17
N LEU A 323 -1.93 8.52 -13.03
CA LEU A 323 -1.89 8.72 -14.49
C LEU A 323 -3.29 8.69 -15.12
N HIS A 324 -4.09 7.68 -14.79
CA HIS A 324 -5.37 7.45 -15.47
C HIS A 324 -6.43 8.50 -15.11
N TYR A 325 -6.36 9.10 -13.91
CA TYR A 325 -7.31 10.12 -13.45
C TYR A 325 -6.78 11.55 -13.55
N ASP A 326 -5.74 11.79 -14.35
CA ASP A 326 -5.14 13.10 -14.65
C ASP A 326 -4.83 13.91 -13.36
N ILE A 327 -4.37 13.20 -12.32
CA ILE A 327 -3.88 13.83 -11.09
C ILE A 327 -2.56 14.55 -11.38
N VAL A 328 -1.79 14.00 -12.31
CA VAL A 328 -0.52 14.52 -12.80
C VAL A 328 -0.70 14.90 -14.26
N ASP A 329 -0.27 16.10 -14.66
CA ASP A 329 -0.37 16.58 -16.04
C ASP A 329 0.47 15.70 -16.98
N THR A 330 -0.23 14.83 -17.71
CA THR A 330 0.34 13.88 -18.67
C THR A 330 0.46 14.45 -20.10
N LYS A 331 -0.15 15.60 -20.38
CA LYS A 331 -0.30 16.17 -21.73
C LYS A 331 0.90 17.05 -22.12
N ARG A 332 1.65 17.59 -21.15
CA ARG A 332 2.88 18.36 -21.43
C ARG A 332 4.01 17.49 -21.97
N THR A 333 4.63 17.95 -23.06
CA THR A 333 5.77 17.28 -23.72
C THR A 333 6.97 17.09 -22.81
N GLU A 334 7.20 18.00 -21.86
CA GLU A 334 8.30 17.95 -20.90
C GLU A 334 8.12 16.82 -19.85
N ASN A 335 6.87 16.50 -19.50
CA ASN A 335 6.55 15.42 -18.56
C ASN A 335 6.47 14.06 -19.23
N ARG A 336 6.24 14.03 -20.55
CA ARG A 336 6.10 12.80 -21.34
C ARG A 336 7.31 11.88 -21.19
N TRP A 337 8.52 12.44 -21.12
CA TRP A 337 9.75 11.65 -20.93
C TRP A 337 9.85 11.02 -19.53
N LEU A 338 9.45 11.73 -18.48
CA LEU A 338 9.43 11.19 -17.11
C LEU A 338 8.35 10.10 -16.96
N ILE A 339 7.15 10.35 -17.49
CA ILE A 339 6.06 9.35 -17.50
C ILE A 339 6.50 8.11 -18.26
N ARG A 340 7.19 8.29 -19.38
CA ARG A 340 7.78 7.22 -20.18
C ARG A 340 8.73 6.35 -19.35
N ILE A 341 9.69 6.96 -18.64
CA ILE A 341 10.59 6.25 -17.72
C ILE A 341 9.81 5.49 -16.64
N ILE A 342 8.81 6.12 -16.04
CA ILE A 342 8.02 5.47 -14.98
C ILE A 342 7.28 4.24 -15.51
N VAL A 343 6.64 4.34 -16.69
CA VAL A 343 5.93 3.20 -17.29
C VAL A 343 6.89 2.07 -17.65
N ILE A 344 8.05 2.39 -18.25
CA ILE A 344 9.10 1.38 -18.52
C ILE A 344 9.54 0.71 -17.21
N LEU A 345 9.87 1.51 -16.19
CA LEU A 345 10.33 1.01 -14.91
C LEU A 345 9.28 0.08 -14.30
N MET A 346 8.02 0.50 -14.26
CA MET A 346 6.90 -0.29 -13.75
C MET A 346 6.76 -1.62 -14.50
N LEU A 347 6.83 -1.62 -15.84
CA LEU A 347 6.75 -2.84 -16.64
C LEU A 347 7.95 -3.77 -16.42
N LEU A 348 9.16 -3.22 -16.30
CA LEU A 348 10.37 -3.97 -16.01
C LEU A 348 10.27 -4.67 -14.65
N ILE A 349 9.84 -3.93 -13.62
CA ILE A 349 9.66 -4.46 -12.27
C ILE A 349 8.62 -5.57 -12.28
N VAL A 350 7.42 -5.32 -12.83
CA VAL A 350 6.34 -6.30 -12.89
C VAL A 350 6.79 -7.57 -13.60
N SER A 351 7.48 -7.41 -14.73
CA SER A 351 7.98 -8.56 -15.48
C SER A 351 9.05 -9.33 -14.70
N SER A 352 9.99 -8.62 -14.04
CA SER A 352 11.05 -9.22 -13.23
C SER A 352 10.48 -9.99 -12.04
N THR A 353 9.57 -9.37 -11.29
CA THR A 353 8.95 -9.97 -10.10
C THR A 353 8.05 -11.15 -10.47
N ILE A 354 7.25 -11.06 -11.55
CA ILE A 354 6.47 -12.21 -12.04
C ILE A 354 7.40 -13.37 -12.42
N LEU A 355 8.57 -13.10 -13.02
CA LEU A 355 9.51 -14.14 -13.40
C LEU A 355 10.20 -14.78 -12.19
N GLU A 356 10.67 -13.98 -11.23
CA GLU A 356 11.21 -14.49 -9.96
C GLU A 356 10.18 -15.38 -9.26
N LEU A 357 8.92 -14.97 -9.31
CA LEU A 357 7.82 -15.72 -8.73
C LEU A 357 7.52 -17.01 -9.49
N ILE A 358 7.55 -16.99 -10.82
CA ILE A 358 7.41 -18.21 -11.62
C ILE A 358 8.57 -19.18 -11.34
N GLN A 359 9.79 -18.67 -11.15
CA GLN A 359 10.97 -19.48 -10.81
C GLN A 359 10.87 -20.11 -9.40
N SER A 360 10.19 -19.45 -8.46
CA SER A 360 9.95 -20.04 -7.14
C SER A 360 8.94 -21.19 -7.20
N PHE A 361 7.98 -21.15 -8.13
CA PHE A 361 7.00 -22.23 -8.35
C PHE A 361 7.50 -23.36 -9.26
N LEU A 362 8.27 -23.03 -10.29
CA LEU A 362 8.79 -23.98 -11.27
C LEU A 362 10.32 -23.92 -11.24
N PRO A 363 11.02 -25.04 -10.98
CA PRO A 363 12.48 -25.07 -11.02
C PRO A 363 12.98 -24.96 -12.47
N ILE A 364 12.95 -23.75 -13.00
CA ILE A 364 13.41 -23.38 -14.34
C ILE A 364 14.86 -22.90 -14.21
N PRO A 365 15.79 -23.40 -15.04
CA PRO A 365 17.17 -22.90 -15.05
C PRO A 365 17.25 -21.38 -15.28
N ASP A 366 18.11 -20.69 -14.52
CA ASP A 366 18.27 -19.22 -14.59
C ASP A 366 18.62 -18.70 -15.99
N MET A 367 19.32 -19.51 -16.80
CA MET A 367 19.63 -19.17 -18.20
C MET A 367 18.38 -19.10 -19.09
N ILE A 368 17.37 -19.93 -18.80
CA ILE A 368 16.11 -19.94 -19.54
C ILE A 368 15.22 -18.80 -19.05
N SER A 369 15.16 -18.57 -17.73
CA SER A 369 14.41 -17.44 -17.16
C SER A 369 14.95 -16.09 -17.65
N SER A 370 16.26 -15.89 -17.64
CA SER A 370 16.88 -14.65 -18.15
C SER A 370 16.66 -14.44 -19.66
N ALA A 371 16.67 -15.51 -20.46
CA ALA A 371 16.32 -15.44 -21.87
C ALA A 371 14.84 -15.10 -22.07
N ALA A 372 13.93 -15.69 -21.29
CA ALA A 372 12.51 -15.35 -21.31
C ALA A 372 12.28 -13.89 -20.88
N LEU A 373 12.99 -13.41 -19.86
CA LEU A 373 12.96 -12.02 -19.41
C LEU A 373 13.37 -11.06 -20.53
N ALA A 374 14.48 -11.34 -21.22
CA ALA A 374 14.93 -10.50 -22.32
C ALA A 374 13.91 -10.44 -23.47
N ILE A 375 13.22 -11.54 -23.76
CA ILE A 375 12.15 -11.59 -24.77
C ILE A 375 10.94 -10.77 -24.32
N VAL A 376 10.46 -10.98 -23.09
CA VAL A 376 9.31 -10.26 -22.52
C VAL A 376 9.59 -8.76 -22.46
N VAL A 377 10.77 -8.37 -21.97
CA VAL A 377 11.21 -6.97 -21.93
C VAL A 377 11.32 -6.37 -23.33
N GLY A 378 11.87 -7.11 -24.30
CA GLY A 378 11.95 -6.66 -25.69
C GLY A 378 10.59 -6.41 -26.33
N ILE A 379 9.59 -7.26 -26.02
CA ILE A 379 8.20 -7.06 -26.47
C ILE A 379 7.59 -5.82 -25.82
N PHE A 380 7.78 -5.65 -24.50
CA PHE A 380 7.23 -4.50 -23.78
C PHE A 380 7.81 -3.17 -24.25
N ILE A 381 9.12 -3.11 -24.51
CA ILE A 381 9.77 -1.92 -25.07
C ILE A 381 9.18 -1.60 -26.46
N GLY A 382 8.87 -2.61 -27.27
CA GLY A 382 8.22 -2.41 -28.58
C GLY A 382 6.77 -1.93 -28.51
N TRP A 383 6.04 -2.22 -27.43
CA TRP A 383 4.64 -1.85 -27.22
C TRP A 383 4.44 -0.61 -26.36
N GLU A 384 5.53 -0.07 -25.83
CA GLU A 384 5.57 1.03 -24.87
C GLU A 384 4.75 2.24 -25.32
N GLU A 385 4.96 2.73 -26.55
CA GLU A 385 4.25 3.92 -27.04
C GLU A 385 2.75 3.69 -27.14
N ARG A 386 2.31 2.44 -27.40
CA ARG A 386 0.89 2.09 -27.45
C ARG A 386 0.27 2.05 -26.04
N ILE A 387 1.00 1.54 -25.06
CA ILE A 387 0.56 1.50 -23.66
C ILE A 387 0.51 2.91 -23.09
N VAL A 388 1.56 3.71 -23.31
CA VAL A 388 1.64 5.10 -22.86
C VAL A 388 0.52 5.93 -23.51
N ASN A 389 0.30 5.81 -24.82
CA ASN A 389 -0.80 6.52 -25.48
C ASN A 389 -2.16 6.03 -24.98
N SER A 390 -2.37 4.73 -24.76
CA SER A 390 -3.62 4.22 -24.19
C SER A 390 -3.87 4.71 -22.76
N LEU A 391 -2.83 4.86 -21.93
CA LEU A 391 -2.95 5.37 -20.56
C LEU A 391 -3.23 6.88 -20.52
N ILE A 392 -2.70 7.64 -21.49
CA ILE A 392 -2.84 9.09 -21.59
C ILE A 392 -4.13 9.49 -22.32
N ASP A 393 -4.50 8.82 -23.42
CA ASP A 393 -5.63 9.19 -24.27
C ASP A 393 -7.00 8.86 -23.62
N ASP A 394 -7.07 7.85 -22.76
CA ASP A 394 -8.27 7.52 -21.96
C ASP A 394 -8.32 8.27 -20.61
N SER A 395 -7.33 9.11 -20.31
CA SER A 395 -7.29 9.85 -19.05
C SER A 395 -8.36 10.94 -19.02
N ALA A 396 -9.27 10.82 -18.06
CA ALA A 396 -10.31 11.82 -17.81
C ALA A 396 -10.23 12.22 -16.34
N SER A 397 -10.10 13.52 -16.08
CA SER A 397 -10.10 13.99 -14.70
C SER A 397 -11.47 13.67 -14.06
N ILE A 398 -11.45 13.14 -12.83
CA ILE A 398 -12.69 12.80 -12.11
C ILE A 398 -13.57 14.04 -11.95
N GLN A 399 -12.92 15.21 -11.80
CA GLN A 399 -13.56 16.51 -11.70
C GLN A 399 -14.32 16.86 -12.99
N GLU A 400 -13.70 16.74 -14.17
CA GLU A 400 -14.40 16.99 -15.44
C GLU A 400 -15.52 15.99 -15.70
N THR A 401 -15.38 14.77 -15.20
CA THR A 401 -16.35 13.71 -15.51
C THR A 401 -17.68 13.91 -14.76
N VAL A 402 -17.66 14.48 -13.56
CA VAL A 402 -18.87 14.67 -12.74
C VAL A 402 -18.85 16.03 -12.00
N PRO A 403 -19.05 17.14 -12.73
CA PRO A 403 -18.94 18.50 -12.18
C PRO A 403 -19.97 18.80 -11.09
N ASP A 404 -21.11 18.11 -11.09
CA ASP A 404 -22.22 18.30 -10.14
C ASP A 404 -21.84 17.96 -8.68
N PHE A 405 -20.75 17.20 -8.48
CA PHE A 405 -20.28 16.81 -7.14
C PHE A 405 -19.08 17.65 -6.67
N ILE A 406 -18.62 18.61 -7.47
CA ILE A 406 -17.51 19.50 -7.12
C ILE A 406 -18.03 20.63 -6.22
N ARG A 407 -17.40 20.79 -5.05
CA ARG A 407 -17.53 22.03 -4.28
C ARG A 407 -16.59 23.07 -4.90
N PRO A 408 -17.01 24.34 -5.05
CA PRO A 408 -16.16 25.38 -5.61
C PRO A 408 -14.82 25.45 -4.84
N GLU A 409 -13.71 25.42 -5.57
CA GLU A 409 -12.38 25.55 -4.98
C GLU A 409 -12.28 26.92 -4.29
N THR A 410 -11.82 26.95 -3.04
CA THR A 410 -11.49 28.20 -2.37
C THR A 410 -10.19 28.73 -2.97
N ASP A 411 -10.26 29.88 -3.66
CA ASP A 411 -9.16 30.55 -4.39
C ASP A 411 -7.91 30.91 -3.57
N HIS A 412 -7.89 30.65 -2.25
CA HIS A 412 -6.95 31.30 -1.33
C HIS A 412 -5.82 30.44 -0.76
N VAL A 413 -5.71 29.15 -1.09
CA VAL A 413 -4.58 28.34 -0.58
C VAL A 413 -3.82 27.67 -1.72
N VAL A 414 -2.70 28.29 -2.08
CA VAL A 414 -1.71 27.73 -3.00
C VAL A 414 -1.03 26.54 -2.31
N ALA A 415 -1.57 25.34 -2.50
CA ALA A 415 -0.87 24.10 -2.17
C ALA A 415 0.44 24.06 -2.96
N SER A 416 1.55 24.46 -2.34
CA SER A 416 2.85 24.47 -2.98
C SER A 416 3.56 23.12 -2.74
N PRO A 417 4.01 22.42 -3.80
CA PRO A 417 4.79 21.19 -3.66
C PRO A 417 6.05 21.38 -2.81
N ARG A 418 6.61 22.60 -2.80
CA ARG A 418 7.76 22.97 -1.96
C ARG A 418 7.45 22.87 -0.46
N LEU A 419 6.26 23.29 -0.03
CA LEU A 419 5.85 23.19 1.37
C LEU A 419 5.74 21.73 1.80
N PHE A 420 5.08 20.89 0.99
CA PHE A 420 4.98 19.45 1.23
C PHE A 420 6.37 18.81 1.37
N ASN A 421 7.29 19.13 0.45
CA ASN A 421 8.62 18.57 0.47
C ASN A 421 9.45 19.02 1.69
N LEU A 422 9.28 20.28 2.11
CA LEU A 422 9.97 20.79 3.30
C LEU A 422 9.44 20.12 4.58
N VAL A 423 8.11 19.99 4.71
CA VAL A 423 7.47 19.39 5.89
C VAL A 423 7.80 17.91 6.01
N PHE A 424 7.56 17.13 4.96
CA PHE A 424 7.79 15.68 5.02
C PHE A 424 9.26 15.30 4.89
N GLY A 425 10.08 16.10 4.20
CA GLY A 425 11.53 15.99 4.25
C GLY A 425 12.07 16.25 5.66
N GLY A 426 11.56 17.29 6.32
CA GLY A 426 11.86 17.57 7.73
C GLY A 426 11.43 16.44 8.67
N LEU A 427 10.23 15.88 8.46
CA LEU A 427 9.75 14.71 9.22
C LEU A 427 10.65 13.48 9.00
N THR A 428 11.09 13.24 7.77
CA THR A 428 12.03 12.14 7.46
C THR A 428 13.33 12.31 8.23
N VAL A 429 13.93 13.51 8.19
CA VAL A 429 15.16 13.81 8.93
C VAL A 429 14.95 13.65 10.43
N PHE A 430 13.81 14.11 10.96
CA PHE A 430 13.45 13.91 12.36
C PHE A 430 13.40 12.42 12.74
N ILE A 431 12.71 11.58 11.95
CA ILE A 431 12.62 10.14 12.18
C ILE A 431 14.00 9.50 12.19
N LEU A 432 14.86 9.85 11.24
CA LEU A 432 16.23 9.30 11.16
C LEU A 432 17.09 9.73 12.36
N ILE A 433 17.03 11.00 12.76
CA ILE A 433 17.77 11.49 13.93
C ILE A 433 17.28 10.80 15.21
N VAL A 434 15.98 10.70 15.40
CA VAL A 434 15.39 10.06 16.58
C VAL A 434 15.74 8.57 16.62
N SER A 435 15.69 7.88 15.48
CA SER A 435 16.10 6.47 15.37
C SER A 435 17.58 6.29 15.73
N MET A 436 18.43 7.21 15.29
CA MET A 436 19.87 7.20 15.61
C MET A 436 20.12 7.47 17.10
N LEU A 437 19.40 8.42 17.69
CA LEU A 437 19.47 8.72 19.11
C LEU A 437 18.99 7.55 19.96
N PHE A 438 17.87 6.93 19.61
CA PHE A 438 17.33 5.77 20.34
C PHE A 438 18.33 4.61 20.36
N THR A 439 18.95 4.35 19.20
CA THR A 439 20.02 3.33 19.09
C THR A 439 21.25 3.72 19.91
N GLY A 440 21.69 4.98 19.81
CA GLY A 440 22.92 5.47 20.45
C GLY A 440 22.81 5.62 21.98
N LEU A 441 21.61 5.85 22.51
CA LEU A 441 21.34 5.88 23.94
C LEU A 441 21.37 4.49 24.59
N GLY A 442 21.50 3.42 23.78
CA GLY A 442 21.67 2.06 24.29
C GLY A 442 20.52 1.60 25.17
N VAL A 443 19.32 2.18 25.01
CA VAL A 443 18.17 1.95 25.90
C VAL A 443 17.77 0.47 25.96
N LEU A 444 18.27 -0.36 25.03
CA LEU A 444 18.03 -1.81 24.98
C LEU A 444 19.28 -2.63 24.61
N GLY A 445 20.49 -2.08 24.81
CA GLY A 445 21.73 -2.86 24.70
C GLY A 445 21.99 -3.66 25.98
N GLY A 446 21.24 -4.74 26.20
CA GLY A 446 21.38 -5.66 27.32
C GLY A 446 21.09 -7.10 26.93
#